data_AF-W1YNR0-F1
#
_entry.id   AF-W1YNR0-F1
#
_cell.length_a   1.000
_cell.length_b   1.000
_cell.length_c   1.000
_cell.angle_alpha   90.00
_cell.angle_beta   90.00
_cell.angle_gamma   90.00
#
_symmetry.space_group_name_H-M   'P 1'
#
loop_
_entity.id
_entity.type
_entity.pdbx_description
1 polymer ?
#
loop_
_entity_poly.entity_id
_entity_poly.type
_entity_poly.pdbx_seq_one_letter_code
_entity_poly.pdbx_strand_id
1 'polypeptide(L)'
;FCTACYRAGRTGDRFMALAKSGQIHNCCQPNALMTLNEYIMDYGDEKTKAHGAKVIEQQLENIKNDLVKDKAKAYIAQMKDGERDFRF
;
A
#
# COMPACT_ATOMS: atom_id res chain seq x y z
N PHE A 1 8.01 -0.05 0.93
CA PHE A 1 8.62 -1.00 1.88
C PHE A 1 7.72 -2.23 2.10
N CYS A 2 7.05 -2.71 1.04
CA CYS A 2 6.06 -3.77 1.16
C CYS A 2 6.72 -5.13 1.47
N THR A 3 6.19 -5.82 2.47
CA THR A 3 6.56 -7.18 2.85
C THR A 3 5.34 -8.12 2.93
N ALA A 4 4.21 -7.70 2.35
CA ALA A 4 2.92 -8.39 2.42
C ALA A 4 2.92 -9.78 1.77
N CYS A 5 3.69 -10.01 0.71
CA CYS A 5 3.77 -11.35 0.09
C CYS A 5 4.37 -12.38 1.04
N TYR A 6 5.42 -11.99 1.79
CA TYR A 6 6.03 -12.84 2.79
C TYR A 6 5.03 -13.20 3.90
N ARG A 7 4.38 -12.19 4.51
CA ARG A 7 3.40 -12.40 5.60
C ARG A 7 2.13 -13.16 5.16
N ALA A 8 1.75 -13.06 3.89
CA ALA A 8 0.59 -13.76 3.34
C ALA A 8 0.93 -15.17 2.81
N GLY A 9 2.19 -15.63 2.93
CA GLY A 9 2.63 -16.92 2.39
C GLY A 9 2.58 -17.00 0.86
N ARG A 10 2.63 -15.85 0.18
CA ARG A 10 2.71 -15.75 -1.28
C ARG A 10 4.17 -15.80 -1.70
N THR A 11 4.74 -17.00 -1.70
CA THR A 11 6.12 -17.30 -2.12
C THR A 11 6.10 -18.37 -3.21
N GLY A 12 7.15 -18.45 -4.02
CA GLY A 12 7.29 -19.48 -5.06
C GLY A 12 6.13 -19.48 -6.07
N ASP A 13 5.55 -20.64 -6.31
CA ASP A 13 4.45 -20.88 -7.25
C ASP A 13 3.19 -20.07 -6.89
N ARG A 14 2.87 -19.91 -5.60
CA ARG A 14 1.72 -19.11 -5.14
C ARG A 14 1.86 -17.64 -5.50
N PHE A 15 3.07 -17.08 -5.40
CA PHE A 15 3.35 -15.73 -5.87
C PHE A 15 3.17 -15.64 -7.39
N MET A 16 3.74 -16.60 -8.14
CA MET A 16 3.67 -16.60 -9.60
C MET A 16 2.24 -16.71 -10.11
N ALA A 17 1.39 -17.50 -9.44
CA ALA A 17 -0.04 -17.59 -9.75
C ALA A 17 -0.76 -16.24 -9.60
N LEU A 18 -0.50 -15.51 -8.50
CA LEU A 18 -1.05 -14.16 -8.30
C LEU A 18 -0.49 -13.16 -9.31
N ALA A 19 0.83 -13.20 -9.58
CA ALA A 19 1.48 -12.30 -10.51
C ALA A 19 0.92 -12.44 -11.94
N LYS A 20 0.70 -13.69 -12.37
CA LYS A 20 0.21 -14.01 -13.73
C LYS A 20 -1.31 -13.87 -13.88
N SER A 21 -2.09 -13.82 -12.79
CA SER A 21 -3.55 -13.66 -12.88
C SER A 21 -3.98 -12.25 -13.27
N GLY A 22 -3.04 -11.29 -13.31
CA GLY A 22 -3.34 -9.87 -13.48
C GLY A 22 -3.89 -9.22 -12.22
N GLN A 23 -4.23 -9.95 -11.16
CA GLN A 23 -4.79 -9.37 -9.91
C GLN A 23 -3.74 -8.75 -8.99
N ILE A 24 -2.45 -8.91 -9.30
CA ILE A 24 -1.35 -8.42 -8.45
C ILE A 24 -1.40 -6.92 -8.16
N HIS A 25 -1.94 -6.10 -9.08
CA HIS A 25 -2.09 -4.65 -8.86
C HIS A 25 -3.07 -4.33 -7.73
N ASN A 26 -4.09 -5.16 -7.48
CA ASN A 26 -5.02 -5.02 -6.38
C ASN A 26 -4.41 -5.32 -5.00
N CYS A 27 -3.15 -5.81 -4.95
CA CYS A 27 -2.41 -6.02 -3.71
C CYS A 27 -1.17 -5.13 -3.64
N CYS A 28 -0.33 -5.14 -4.69
CA CYS A 28 0.98 -4.48 -4.66
C CYS A 28 0.86 -2.96 -4.64
N GLN A 29 -0.04 -2.37 -5.44
CA GLN A 29 -0.23 -0.93 -5.47
C GLN A 29 -0.72 -0.37 -4.13
N PRO A 30 -1.82 -0.86 -3.53
CA PRO A 30 -2.24 -0.35 -2.23
C PRO A 30 -1.20 -0.60 -1.13
N ASN A 31 -0.52 -1.76 -1.12
CA ASN A 31 0.58 -2.00 -0.17
C ASN A 31 1.78 -1.03 -0.37
N ALA A 32 2.06 -0.62 -1.61
CA ALA A 32 3.10 0.37 -1.87
C ALA A 32 2.73 1.74 -1.29
N LEU A 33 1.48 2.18 -1.45
CA LEU A 33 1.01 3.46 -0.90
C LEU A 33 0.98 3.46 0.62
N MET A 34 0.50 2.36 1.22
CA MET A 34 0.50 2.19 2.68
C MET A 34 1.91 2.26 3.27
N THR A 35 2.83 1.45 2.76
CA THR A 35 4.21 1.43 3.30
C THR A 35 5.02 2.68 2.93
N LEU A 36 4.63 3.42 1.90
CA LEU A 36 5.16 4.76 1.65
C LEU A 36 4.64 5.76 2.70
N ASN A 37 3.34 5.71 3.02
CA ASN A 37 2.74 6.56 4.04
C ASN A 37 3.39 6.36 5.41
N GLU A 38 3.58 5.10 5.82
CA GLU A 38 4.30 4.76 7.06
C GLU A 38 5.70 5.37 7.06
N TYR A 39 6.46 5.17 5.97
CA TYR A 39 7.81 5.68 5.86
C TYR A 39 7.87 7.22 5.98
N ILE A 40 7.02 7.95 5.27
CA ILE A 40 7.05 9.43 5.33
C ILE A 40 6.57 9.96 6.67
N MET A 41 5.68 9.25 7.37
CA MET A 41 5.24 9.62 8.71
C MET A 41 6.36 9.43 9.74
N ASP A 42 7.04 8.29 9.67
CA ASP A 42 8.01 7.89 10.69
C ASP A 42 9.40 8.51 10.46
N TYR A 43 9.77 8.76 9.19
CA TYR A 43 11.13 9.16 8.82
C TYR A 43 11.21 10.37 7.88
N GLY A 44 10.09 10.86 7.35
CA GLY A 44 10.08 11.97 6.38
C GLY A 44 10.31 13.33 7.03
N ASP A 45 11.08 14.19 6.35
CA ASP A 45 11.05 15.63 6.64
C ASP A 45 9.77 16.28 6.09
N GLU A 46 9.51 17.54 6.43
CA GLU A 46 8.27 18.24 6.05
C GLU A 46 8.10 18.32 4.52
N LYS A 47 9.19 18.49 3.78
CA LYS A 47 9.17 18.50 2.31
C LYS A 47 8.77 17.13 1.75
N THR A 48 9.35 16.06 2.29
CA THR A 48 9.10 14.67 1.88
C THR A 48 7.67 14.26 2.22
N LYS A 49 7.16 14.64 3.40
CA LYS A 49 5.76 14.43 3.77
C LYS A 49 4.80 15.10 2.79
N ALA A 50 5.02 16.37 2.47
CA ALA A 50 4.16 17.10 1.55
C ALA A 50 4.14 16.49 0.14
N HIS A 51 5.32 16.15 -0.41
CA HIS A 51 5.40 15.49 -1.72
C HIS A 51 4.81 14.08 -1.70
N GLY A 52 5.11 13.30 -0.66
CA GLY A 52 4.62 11.93 -0.48
C GLY A 52 3.10 11.88 -0.39
N ALA A 53 2.48 12.77 0.39
CA ALA A 53 1.04 12.87 0.50
C ALA A 53 0.36 13.13 -0.86
N LYS A 54 0.93 14.04 -1.67
CA LYS A 54 0.43 14.32 -3.02
C LYS A 54 0.54 13.09 -3.93
N VAL A 55 1.66 12.37 -3.89
CA VAL A 55 1.85 11.15 -4.69
C VAL A 55 0.85 10.06 -4.25
N ILE A 56 0.64 9.89 -2.95
CA ILE A 56 -0.32 8.91 -2.41
C ILE A 56 -1.72 9.21 -2.90
N GLU A 57 -2.17 10.46 -2.79
CA GLU A 57 -3.50 10.88 -3.25
C GLU A 57 -3.68 10.61 -4.76
N GLN A 58 -2.72 11.02 -5.58
CA GLN A 58 -2.77 10.79 -7.03
C GLN A 58 -2.78 9.30 -7.39
N GLN A 59 -2.01 8.47 -6.69
CA GLN A 59 -1.90 7.05 -7.00
C GLN A 59 -3.05 6.21 -6.44
N LEU A 60 -3.75 6.67 -5.40
CA LEU A 60 -5.00 6.06 -4.94
C LEU A 60 -6.06 6.09 -6.04
N GLU A 61 -6.10 7.17 -6.83
CA GLU A 61 -7.05 7.30 -7.94
C GLU A 61 -6.77 6.34 -9.11
N ASN A 62 -5.55 5.79 -9.20
CA ASN A 62 -5.18 4.79 -10.19
C ASN A 62 -5.59 3.35 -9.80
N ILE A 63 -6.08 3.13 -8.57
CA ILE A 63 -6.60 1.83 -8.15
C ILE A 63 -8.00 1.66 -8.75
N LYS A 64 -8.15 0.74 -9.72
CA LYS A 64 -9.40 0.54 -10.47
C LYS A 64 -10.52 -0.14 -9.68
N ASN A 65 -10.17 -0.90 -8.64
CA ASN A 65 -11.13 -1.60 -7.81
C ASN A 65 -11.52 -0.72 -6.62
N ASP A 66 -12.76 -0.23 -6.61
CA ASP A 66 -13.25 0.71 -5.59
C ASP A 66 -13.17 0.13 -4.17
N LEU A 67 -13.50 -1.16 -3.99
CA LEU A 67 -13.39 -1.82 -2.69
C LEU A 67 -11.95 -1.82 -2.17
N VAL A 68 -10.98 -2.08 -3.05
CA VAL A 68 -9.55 -2.05 -2.70
C VAL A 68 -9.09 -0.63 -2.39
N LYS A 69 -9.53 0.34 -3.20
CA LYS A 69 -9.23 1.77 -3.03
C LYS A 69 -9.75 2.31 -1.69
N ASP A 70 -11.01 2.02 -1.36
CA ASP A 70 -11.64 2.46 -0.11
C ASP A 70 -10.98 1.82 1.10
N LYS A 71 -10.66 0.53 1.01
CA LYS A 71 -9.91 -0.17 2.06
C LYS A 71 -8.52 0.41 2.26
N ALA A 72 -7.82 0.78 1.19
CA ALA A 72 -6.50 1.39 1.27
C ALA A 72 -6.57 2.78 1.92
N LYS A 73 -7.59 3.59 1.57
CA LYS A 73 -7.87 4.89 2.20
C LYS A 73 -8.12 4.73 3.70
N ALA A 74 -8.93 3.75 4.09
CA ALA A 74 -9.24 3.47 5.49
C ALA A 74 -7.99 3.08 6.30
N TYR A 75 -7.15 2.18 5.77
CA TYR A 75 -5.89 1.79 6.43
C TYR A 75 -4.90 2.95 6.54
N ILE A 76 -4.74 3.76 5.49
CA ILE A 76 -3.89 4.95 5.53
C ILE A 76 -4.37 5.94 6.61
N ALA A 77 -5.69 6.10 6.78
CA ALA A 77 -6.23 6.97 7.82
C ALA A 77 -5.88 6.48 9.24
N GLN A 78 -6.00 5.17 9.50
CA GLN A 78 -5.69 4.55 10.80
C GLN A 78 -4.22 4.68 11.21
N MET A 79 -3.31 4.86 10.25
CA MET A 79 -1.88 5.08 10.57
C MET A 79 -1.64 6.38 11.36
N LYS A 80 -2.52 7.37 11.25
CA LYS A 80 -2.46 8.59 12.07
C LYS A 80 -2.63 8.31 13.56
N ASP A 81 -3.35 7.25 13.89
CA ASP A 81 -3.61 6.81 15.26
C ASP A 81 -2.54 5.81 15.77
N GLY A 82 -1.47 5.61 15.00
CA GLY A 82 -0.32 4.78 15.38
C GLY A 82 -0.37 3.34 14.86
N GLU A 83 -1.42 2.94 14.15
CA GLU A 83 -1.48 1.60 13.55
C GLU A 83 -0.47 1.46 12.39
N ARG A 84 0.12 0.26 12.24
CA ARG A 84 1.19 -0.03 11.28
C ARG A 84 1.08 -1.45 10.73
N ASP A 85 1.80 -1.74 9.65
CA ASP A 85 1.95 -3.04 8.99
C ASP A 85 0.64 -3.63 8.43
N PHE A 86 -0.23 -2.76 7.92
CA PHE A 86 -1.39 -3.17 7.14
C PHE A 86 -0.98 -3.89 5.84
N ARG A 87 -1.84 -4.80 5.37
CA ARG A 87 -1.58 -5.56 4.15
C ARG A 87 -2.83 -5.96 3.38
N PHE A 88 -2.63 -6.10 2.07
CA PHE A 88 -3.48 -6.78 1.08
C PHE A 88 -2.82 -8.07 0.59
#